data_AF-A0A3P8URI0-F1
#
_entry.id   AF-A0A3P8URI0-F1
#
_cell.length_a   1.000
_cell.length_b   1.000
_cell.length_c   1.000
_cell.angle_alpha   90.00
_cell.angle_beta   90.00
_cell.angle_gamma   90.00
#
_symmetry.space_group_name_H-M   'P 1'
#
loop_
_entity.id
_entity.type
_entity.pdbx_description
1 polymer ?
#
loop_
_entity_poly.entity_id
_entity_poly.type
_entity_poly.pdbx_seq_one_letter_code
_entity_poly.pdbx_strand_id
1 'polypeptide(L)'
;MRPTSSLRLRGLLLSARGGTFLSESWLQALSTKCPRLRKLYLLHTDLRGLTGCHLLPPSLQMLELSSCELPLELCQKERKLCSPSGTKIETLVLNNVPSFTDHHLQSLNSWERLSRLELRDTFRVTANGLRSCAAKDGACGVEGLSRLKFLEIGINGRQGYQLQMASLGLGAGWLGLEELSLGGREVGPGLLCASRLKDLKRLCLWACTLSEMQIVRSCRLLRGLRQLEFVDVVFQSRQSSSVLGYRLCPQSALD
;
A
#
# COMPACT_ATOMS: atom_id res chain seq x y z
N MET A 1 22.74 -22.62 -16.51
CA MET A 1 22.36 -21.37 -15.82
C MET A 1 21.32 -21.70 -14.74
N ARG A 2 21.54 -21.30 -13.49
CA ARG A 2 20.55 -21.53 -12.42
C ARG A 2 19.33 -20.64 -12.69
N PRO A 3 18.10 -21.18 -12.76
CA PRO A 3 16.92 -20.37 -13.04
C PRO A 3 16.70 -19.38 -11.89
N THR A 4 16.73 -18.09 -12.20
CA THR A 4 16.50 -17.00 -11.24
C THR A 4 15.02 -16.98 -10.84
N SER A 5 14.74 -17.24 -9.56
CA SER A 5 13.38 -17.13 -8.99
C SER A 5 12.96 -15.68 -8.74
N SER A 6 13.93 -14.76 -8.71
CA SER A 6 13.74 -13.34 -8.49
C SER A 6 14.57 -12.54 -9.48
N LEU A 7 13.99 -11.47 -10.00
CA LEU A 7 14.63 -10.54 -10.92
C LEU A 7 14.36 -9.11 -10.47
N ARG A 8 15.43 -8.32 -10.34
CA ARG A 8 15.36 -6.91 -10.00
C ARG A 8 15.94 -6.09 -11.14
N LEU A 9 15.17 -5.12 -11.58
CA LEU A 9 15.50 -4.27 -12.72
C LEU A 9 15.38 -2.83 -12.31
N ARG A 10 16.35 -2.03 -12.75
CA ARG A 10 16.36 -0.60 -12.55
C ARG A 10 16.29 0.06 -13.92
N GLY A 11 15.19 0.75 -14.18
CA GLY A 11 15.00 1.55 -15.37
C GLY A 11 15.75 2.89 -15.29
N LEU A 12 15.52 3.70 -16.30
CA LEU A 12 16.21 4.97 -16.52
C LEU A 12 15.29 6.19 -16.35
N LEU A 13 14.11 6.04 -15.74
CA LEU A 13 13.13 7.13 -15.59
C LEU A 13 13.72 8.36 -14.88
N LEU A 14 14.60 8.14 -13.90
CA LEU A 14 15.29 9.20 -13.16
C LEU A 14 16.69 9.52 -13.72
N SER A 15 17.06 8.94 -14.85
CA SER A 15 18.36 9.17 -15.49
C SER A 15 18.26 10.33 -16.48
N ALA A 16 19.27 11.20 -16.47
CA ALA A 16 19.39 12.32 -17.41
C ALA A 16 19.38 11.88 -18.90
N ARG A 17 19.64 10.60 -19.17
CA ARG A 17 19.67 10.06 -20.53
C ARG A 17 18.28 9.90 -21.15
N GLY A 18 17.22 9.76 -20.35
CA GLY A 18 15.85 9.50 -20.83
C GLY A 18 15.73 8.19 -21.63
N GLY A 19 14.85 7.28 -21.24
CA GLY A 19 14.67 6.08 -22.06
C GLY A 19 13.74 5.04 -21.45
N THR A 20 13.01 4.34 -22.33
CA THR A 20 12.20 3.18 -21.98
C THR A 20 13.09 1.94 -21.96
N PHE A 21 13.44 1.47 -20.76
CA PHE A 21 14.26 0.26 -20.61
C PHE A 21 13.45 -1.03 -20.78
N LEU A 22 12.13 -0.98 -20.53
CA LEU A 22 11.24 -2.13 -20.51
C LEU A 22 10.23 -2.03 -21.65
N SER A 23 10.55 -2.70 -22.76
CA SER A 23 9.63 -2.92 -23.87
C SER A 23 8.79 -4.18 -23.67
N GLU A 24 7.69 -4.29 -24.41
CA GLU A 24 6.84 -5.48 -24.43
C GLU A 24 7.61 -6.75 -24.84
N SER A 25 8.49 -6.62 -25.83
CA SER A 25 9.37 -7.71 -26.28
C SER A 25 10.27 -8.24 -25.18
N TRP A 26 10.67 -7.39 -24.24
CA TRP A 26 11.50 -7.77 -23.12
C TRP A 26 10.70 -8.57 -22.07
N LEU A 27 9.45 -8.17 -21.78
CA LEU A 27 8.54 -8.94 -20.93
C LEU A 27 8.18 -10.31 -21.54
N GLN A 28 7.95 -10.37 -22.86
CA GLN A 28 7.76 -11.65 -23.55
C GLN A 28 9.00 -12.53 -23.49
N ALA A 29 10.20 -11.94 -23.66
CA ALA A 29 11.45 -12.67 -23.51
C ALA A 29 11.62 -13.21 -22.08
N LEU A 30 11.21 -12.47 -21.05
CA LEU A 30 11.20 -12.99 -19.68
C LEU A 30 10.21 -14.14 -19.49
N SER A 31 9.00 -14.02 -20.02
CA SER A 31 7.97 -15.06 -19.90
C SER A 31 8.45 -16.38 -20.51
N THR A 32 9.14 -16.30 -21.66
CA THR A 32 9.66 -17.47 -22.39
C THR A 32 10.98 -18.01 -21.81
N LYS A 33 11.94 -17.14 -21.47
CA LYS A 33 13.28 -17.56 -21.02
C LYS A 33 13.38 -17.80 -19.51
N CYS A 34 12.44 -17.28 -18.72
CA CYS A 34 12.44 -17.39 -17.27
C CYS A 34 11.13 -17.97 -16.72
N PRO A 35 10.76 -19.23 -17.06
CA PRO A 35 9.48 -19.84 -16.66
C PRO A 35 9.34 -20.13 -15.16
N ARG A 36 10.41 -19.93 -14.37
CA ARG A 36 10.42 -20.08 -12.91
C ARG A 36 10.48 -18.74 -12.17
N LEU A 37 10.36 -17.62 -12.88
CA LEU A 37 10.43 -16.31 -12.27
C LEU A 37 9.17 -16.08 -11.41
N ARG A 38 9.37 -15.92 -10.10
CA ARG A 38 8.28 -15.72 -9.13
C ARG A 38 8.20 -14.30 -8.60
N LYS A 39 9.34 -13.60 -8.52
CA LYS A 39 9.42 -12.25 -7.98
C LYS A 39 10.03 -11.29 -9.01
N LEU A 40 9.33 -10.20 -9.30
CA LEU A 40 9.80 -9.16 -10.21
C LEU A 40 9.78 -7.82 -9.48
N TYR A 41 10.94 -7.16 -9.45
CA TYR A 41 11.12 -5.85 -8.83
C TYR A 41 11.49 -4.85 -9.93
N LEU A 42 10.64 -3.86 -10.17
CA LEU A 42 10.86 -2.80 -11.14
C LEU A 42 11.09 -1.48 -10.40
N LEU A 43 12.24 -0.86 -10.63
CA LEU A 43 12.62 0.40 -9.98
C LEU A 43 12.87 1.46 -11.04
N HIS A 44 12.25 2.64 -10.93
CA HIS A 44 12.49 3.77 -11.83
C HIS A 44 12.24 3.42 -13.31
N THR A 45 11.16 2.69 -13.57
CA THR A 45 10.82 2.23 -14.91
C THR A 45 9.59 2.97 -15.45
N ASP A 46 9.68 3.41 -16.70
CA ASP A 46 8.51 3.86 -17.45
C ASP A 46 7.77 2.65 -18.06
N LEU A 47 6.55 2.39 -17.60
CA LEU A 47 5.69 1.31 -18.06
C LEU A 47 4.52 1.83 -18.91
N ARG A 48 4.44 3.14 -19.19
CA ARG A 48 3.31 3.74 -19.93
C ARG A 48 3.13 3.18 -21.34
N GLY A 49 4.21 2.67 -21.94
CA GLY A 49 4.19 2.03 -23.25
C GLY A 49 3.72 0.57 -23.26
N LEU A 50 3.36 -0.01 -22.11
CA LEU A 50 2.85 -1.38 -22.04
C LEU A 50 1.33 -1.40 -22.24
N THR A 51 0.87 -2.22 -23.17
CA THR A 51 -0.56 -2.33 -23.50
C THR A 51 -1.31 -3.41 -22.72
N GLY A 52 -0.65 -4.13 -21.80
CA GLY A 52 -1.36 -4.93 -20.80
C GLY A 52 -0.52 -5.90 -19.96
N CYS A 53 -1.08 -6.32 -18.83
CA CYS A 53 -0.51 -7.31 -17.92
C CYS A 53 -0.37 -8.73 -18.48
N HIS A 54 -0.94 -9.03 -19.65
CA HIS A 54 -0.88 -10.37 -20.27
C HIS A 54 0.56 -10.77 -20.65
N LEU A 55 1.46 -9.79 -20.77
CA LEU A 55 2.88 -10.00 -21.05
C LEU A 55 3.68 -10.42 -19.81
N LEU A 56 3.08 -10.34 -18.61
CA LEU A 56 3.76 -10.75 -17.38
C LEU A 56 3.96 -12.27 -17.36
N PRO A 57 5.11 -12.76 -16.84
CA PRO A 57 5.36 -14.18 -16.75
C PRO A 57 4.26 -14.91 -15.96
N PRO A 58 3.71 -16.02 -16.47
CA PRO A 58 2.60 -16.74 -15.82
C PRO A 58 2.98 -17.40 -14.49
N SER A 59 4.28 -17.50 -14.19
CA SER A 59 4.82 -17.98 -12.92
C SER A 59 4.96 -16.90 -11.85
N LEU A 60 4.69 -15.63 -12.19
CA LEU A 60 4.91 -14.50 -11.30
C LEU A 60 3.89 -14.47 -10.15
N GLN A 61 4.39 -14.38 -8.93
CA GLN A 61 3.61 -14.34 -7.70
C GLN A 61 3.75 -13.01 -6.95
N MET A 62 4.88 -12.33 -7.10
CA MET A 62 5.17 -11.07 -6.43
C MET A 62 5.66 -10.03 -7.44
N LEU A 63 5.00 -8.87 -7.45
CA LEU A 63 5.36 -7.71 -8.26
C LEU A 63 5.61 -6.51 -7.33
N GLU A 64 6.79 -5.94 -7.40
CA GLU A 64 7.13 -4.68 -6.72
C GLU A 64 7.43 -3.61 -7.75
N LEU A 65 6.76 -2.47 -7.62
CA LEU A 65 6.93 -1.29 -8.46
C LEU A 65 7.37 -0.13 -7.56
N SER A 66 8.58 0.37 -7.77
CA SER A 66 9.13 1.49 -7.02
C SER A 66 9.45 2.66 -7.94
N SER A 67 8.79 3.80 -7.75
CA SER A 67 8.99 5.00 -8.57
C SER A 67 8.86 4.73 -10.06
N CYS A 68 7.83 3.97 -10.43
CA CYS A 68 7.48 3.67 -11.82
C CYS A 68 6.35 4.58 -12.29
N GLU A 69 6.27 4.77 -13.61
CA GLU A 69 5.10 5.37 -14.27
C GLU A 69 4.29 4.25 -14.92
N LEU A 70 3.00 4.21 -14.67
CA LEU A 70 2.09 3.15 -15.12
C LEU A 70 1.21 3.63 -16.27
N PRO A 71 0.83 2.73 -17.19
CA PRO A 71 -0.14 3.05 -18.21
C PRO A 71 -1.50 3.33 -17.54
N LEU A 72 -2.35 4.10 -18.22
CA LEU A 72 -3.72 4.39 -17.76
C LEU A 72 -4.56 3.11 -17.53
N GLU A 73 -4.16 2.04 -18.23
CA GLU A 73 -4.84 0.76 -18.29
C GLU A 73 -3.85 -0.37 -17.97
N LEU A 74 -3.63 -0.65 -16.67
CA LEU A 74 -2.72 -1.73 -16.26
C LEU A 74 -3.21 -3.09 -16.77
N CYS A 75 -4.45 -3.45 -16.45
CA CYS A 75 -5.05 -4.67 -16.97
C CYS A 75 -6.55 -4.46 -17.21
N GLN A 76 -6.94 -4.10 -18.44
CA GLN A 76 -8.34 -4.21 -18.82
C GLN A 76 -8.68 -5.67 -19.07
N LYS A 77 -9.88 -6.07 -18.63
CA LYS A 77 -10.51 -7.29 -19.08
C LYS A 77 -10.85 -7.08 -20.55
N GLU A 78 -9.94 -7.43 -21.46
CA GLU A 78 -10.25 -7.45 -22.89
C GLU A 78 -11.51 -8.30 -23.07
N ARG A 79 -12.62 -7.65 -23.43
CA ARG A 79 -13.92 -8.30 -23.65
C ARG A 79 -13.95 -9.16 -24.92
N LYS A 80 -12.81 -9.64 -25.42
CA LYS A 80 -12.72 -10.43 -26.65
C LYS A 80 -11.78 -11.62 -26.48
N LEU A 81 -12.40 -12.80 -26.58
CA LEU A 81 -11.86 -14.11 -26.94
C LEU A 81 -10.65 -14.65 -26.16
N CYS A 82 -10.91 -15.72 -25.41
CA CYS A 82 -9.99 -16.84 -25.18
C CYS A 82 -8.66 -16.52 -24.47
N SER A 83 -8.67 -16.51 -23.12
CA SER A 83 -7.80 -17.34 -22.27
C SER A 83 -7.98 -16.97 -20.79
N PRO A 84 -8.22 -17.92 -19.87
CA PRO A 84 -8.15 -17.68 -18.43
C PRO A 84 -6.69 -17.71 -17.98
N SER A 85 -5.86 -16.81 -18.53
CA SER A 85 -4.52 -16.58 -18.01
C SER A 85 -4.63 -15.61 -16.83
N GLY A 86 -5.42 -16.01 -15.83
CA GLY A 86 -5.64 -15.21 -14.62
C GLY A 86 -4.30 -14.90 -13.99
N THR A 87 -3.99 -13.60 -13.87
CA THR A 87 -2.80 -13.09 -13.22
C THR A 87 -2.62 -13.79 -11.87
N LYS A 88 -1.57 -14.61 -11.73
CA LYS A 88 -1.30 -15.39 -10.51
C LYS A 88 -0.59 -14.59 -9.41
N ILE A 89 -0.56 -13.27 -9.55
CA ILE A 89 0.12 -12.39 -8.60
C ILE A 89 -0.65 -12.43 -7.28
N GLU A 90 0.06 -12.84 -6.25
CA GLU A 90 -0.42 -12.96 -4.87
C GLU A 90 -0.05 -11.72 -4.05
N THR A 91 1.05 -11.04 -4.41
CA THR A 91 1.57 -9.86 -3.72
C THR A 91 1.89 -8.74 -4.69
N LEU A 92 1.31 -7.56 -4.45
CA LEU A 92 1.63 -6.32 -5.15
C LEU A 92 2.17 -5.29 -4.16
N VAL A 93 3.36 -4.77 -4.42
CA VAL A 93 3.98 -3.69 -3.64
C VAL A 93 4.17 -2.49 -4.53
N LEU A 94 3.58 -1.37 -4.13
CA LEU A 94 3.72 -0.08 -4.80
C LEU A 94 4.44 0.87 -3.86
N ASN A 95 5.54 1.44 -4.32
CA ASN A 95 6.35 2.38 -3.54
C ASN A 95 6.62 3.65 -4.34
N ASN A 96 6.06 4.77 -3.89
CA ASN A 96 6.19 6.06 -4.53
C ASN A 96 5.87 5.98 -6.03
N VAL A 97 4.72 5.42 -6.38
CA VAL A 97 4.24 5.27 -7.76
C VAL A 97 3.20 6.37 -8.03
N PRO A 98 3.61 7.54 -8.56
CA PRO A 98 2.77 8.73 -8.67
C PRO A 98 1.59 8.55 -9.64
N SER A 99 1.74 7.68 -10.63
CA SER A 99 0.72 7.39 -11.63
C SER A 99 -0.38 6.44 -11.12
N PHE A 100 -0.22 5.82 -9.95
CA PHE A 100 -1.19 4.84 -9.46
C PHE A 100 -2.44 5.51 -8.89
N THR A 101 -3.59 5.32 -9.54
CA THR A 101 -4.87 5.98 -9.23
C THR A 101 -5.94 5.00 -8.76
N ASP A 102 -7.10 5.52 -8.34
CA ASP A 102 -8.29 4.73 -8.03
C ASP A 102 -8.73 3.81 -9.18
N HIS A 103 -8.53 4.23 -10.42
CA HIS A 103 -8.85 3.42 -11.60
C HIS A 103 -8.00 2.15 -11.63
N HIS A 104 -6.69 2.30 -11.39
CA HIS A 104 -5.76 1.18 -11.33
C HIS A 104 -6.07 0.24 -10.16
N LEU A 105 -6.45 0.81 -9.01
CA LEU A 105 -6.89 0.05 -7.85
C LEU A 105 -8.12 -0.81 -8.18
N GLN A 106 -9.09 -0.27 -8.93
CA GLN A 106 -10.26 -1.00 -9.38
C GLN A 106 -9.92 -2.14 -10.35
N SER A 107 -8.92 -1.96 -11.21
CA SER A 107 -8.43 -3.03 -12.10
C SER A 107 -7.93 -4.26 -11.33
N LEU A 108 -7.44 -4.09 -10.10
CA LEU A 108 -6.97 -5.19 -9.25
C LEU A 108 -8.09 -6.16 -8.83
N ASN A 109 -9.37 -5.77 -8.95
CA ASN A 109 -10.49 -6.70 -8.71
C ASN A 109 -10.47 -7.90 -9.67
N SER A 110 -9.77 -7.80 -10.81
CA SER A 110 -9.57 -8.92 -11.73
C SER A 110 -8.48 -9.90 -11.27
N TRP A 111 -7.72 -9.58 -10.23
CA TRP A 111 -6.59 -10.38 -9.75
C TRP A 111 -7.07 -11.36 -8.67
N GLU A 112 -7.61 -12.48 -9.11
CA GLU A 112 -8.23 -13.50 -8.25
C GLU A 112 -7.28 -14.13 -7.21
N ARG A 113 -5.97 -13.92 -7.29
CA ARG A 113 -4.99 -14.47 -6.33
C ARG A 113 -4.39 -13.42 -5.39
N LEU A 114 -4.70 -12.15 -5.59
CA LEU A 114 -4.09 -11.07 -4.82
C LEU A 114 -4.52 -11.18 -3.34
N SER A 115 -3.54 -11.44 -2.48
CA SER A 115 -3.72 -11.63 -1.04
C SER A 115 -3.00 -10.57 -0.20
N ARG A 116 -2.00 -9.91 -0.78
CA ARG A 116 -1.20 -8.86 -0.15
C ARG A 116 -1.06 -7.65 -1.06
N LEU A 117 -1.44 -6.49 -0.56
CA LEU A 117 -1.32 -5.21 -1.27
C LEU A 117 -0.61 -4.20 -0.36
N GLU A 118 0.43 -3.57 -0.88
CA GLU A 118 1.18 -2.54 -0.15
C GLU A 118 1.17 -1.24 -0.96
N LEU A 119 0.57 -0.19 -0.39
CA LEU A 119 0.38 1.13 -0.98
C LEU A 119 1.25 2.13 -0.21
N ARG A 120 2.50 2.28 -0.63
CA ARG A 120 3.46 3.22 -0.03
C ARG A 120 3.61 4.45 -0.93
N ASP A 121 3.37 5.63 -0.37
CA ASP A 121 3.47 6.92 -1.06
C ASP A 121 2.66 6.98 -2.39
N THR A 122 1.50 6.31 -2.44
CA THR A 122 0.59 6.31 -3.59
C THR A 122 -0.45 7.43 -3.46
N PHE A 123 -0.07 8.66 -3.82
CA PHE A 123 -0.84 9.86 -3.47
C PHE A 123 -2.14 10.10 -4.25
N ARG A 124 -2.36 9.41 -5.37
CA ARG A 124 -3.60 9.52 -6.17
C ARG A 124 -4.66 8.48 -5.79
N VAL A 125 -4.36 7.61 -4.83
CA VAL A 125 -5.36 6.69 -4.26
C VAL A 125 -6.18 7.44 -3.23
N THR A 126 -7.50 7.48 -3.42
CA THR A 126 -8.41 8.17 -2.53
C THR A 126 -9.13 7.20 -1.60
N ALA A 127 -9.76 7.76 -0.58
CA ALA A 127 -10.65 6.99 0.29
C ALA A 127 -11.83 6.39 -0.50
N ASN A 128 -12.31 7.05 -1.56
CA ASN A 128 -13.36 6.51 -2.43
C ASN A 128 -12.85 5.30 -3.23
N GLY A 129 -11.66 5.39 -3.81
CA GLY A 129 -11.05 4.26 -4.51
C GLY A 129 -10.95 3.01 -3.65
N LEU A 130 -10.46 3.17 -2.41
CA LEU A 130 -10.40 2.06 -1.45
C LEU A 130 -11.79 1.54 -1.06
N ARG A 131 -12.79 2.40 -0.85
CA ARG A 131 -14.17 1.96 -0.56
C ARG A 131 -14.78 1.16 -1.71
N SER A 132 -14.49 1.54 -2.94
CA SER A 132 -15.04 0.90 -4.14
C SER A 132 -14.42 -0.48 -4.39
N CYS A 133 -13.20 -0.73 -3.92
CA CYS A 133 -12.50 -2.01 -4.11
C CYS A 133 -12.57 -2.93 -2.87
N ALA A 134 -13.09 -2.41 -1.74
CA ALA A 134 -13.22 -3.17 -0.51
C ALA A 134 -14.07 -4.43 -0.69
N ALA A 135 -13.62 -5.52 -0.06
CA ALA A 135 -14.34 -6.79 -0.04
C ALA A 135 -15.66 -6.66 0.72
N LYS A 136 -16.79 -6.87 0.03
CA LYS A 136 -18.15 -6.70 0.58
C LYS A 136 -19.05 -7.84 0.12
N ASP A 137 -20.02 -8.19 0.97
CA ASP A 137 -21.13 -9.07 0.58
C ASP A 137 -22.04 -8.33 -0.40
N GLY A 138 -21.99 -8.74 -1.67
CA GLY A 138 -22.85 -8.28 -2.74
C GLY A 138 -24.01 -9.24 -3.00
N ALA A 139 -24.95 -8.83 -3.86
CA ALA A 139 -26.13 -9.61 -4.20
C ALA A 139 -25.80 -10.97 -4.87
N CYS A 140 -24.63 -11.10 -5.50
CA CYS A 140 -24.15 -12.32 -6.16
C CYS A 140 -22.93 -12.95 -5.48
N GLY A 141 -22.67 -12.64 -4.20
CA GLY A 141 -21.51 -13.12 -3.44
C GLY A 141 -20.52 -12.00 -3.10
N VAL A 142 -19.30 -12.35 -2.71
CA VAL A 142 -18.30 -11.37 -2.27
C VAL A 142 -17.69 -10.65 -3.46
N GLU A 143 -17.93 -9.35 -3.57
CA GLU A 143 -17.37 -8.48 -4.59
C GLU A 143 -16.11 -7.75 -4.10
N GLY A 144 -15.33 -7.21 -5.03
CA GLY A 144 -14.09 -6.49 -4.74
C GLY A 144 -12.90 -7.41 -4.44
N LEU A 145 -11.95 -6.92 -3.64
CA LEU A 145 -10.71 -7.61 -3.27
C LEU A 145 -10.93 -8.69 -2.19
N SER A 146 -11.80 -9.67 -2.48
CA SER A 146 -12.31 -10.68 -1.52
C SER A 146 -11.26 -11.62 -0.92
N ARG A 147 -10.10 -11.77 -1.58
CA ARG A 147 -8.99 -12.63 -1.13
C ARG A 147 -7.86 -11.85 -0.45
N LEU A 148 -7.99 -10.54 -0.34
CA LEU A 148 -6.98 -9.69 0.28
C LEU A 148 -6.97 -9.92 1.79
N LYS A 149 -5.83 -10.40 2.30
CA LYS A 149 -5.59 -10.67 3.72
C LYS A 149 -4.69 -9.64 4.38
N PHE A 150 -3.79 -9.05 3.61
CA PHE A 150 -2.90 -8.00 4.08
C PHE A 150 -3.04 -6.74 3.24
N LEU A 151 -3.19 -5.61 3.92
CA LEU A 151 -3.16 -4.29 3.31
C LEU A 151 -2.18 -3.40 4.08
N GLU A 152 -1.29 -2.75 3.36
CA GLU A 152 -0.47 -1.67 3.90
C GLU A 152 -0.81 -0.35 3.21
N ILE A 153 -0.97 0.71 4.00
CA ILE A 153 -1.17 2.07 3.52
C ILE A 153 -0.26 2.98 4.34
N GLY A 154 0.72 3.59 3.68
CA GLY A 154 1.69 4.42 4.38
C GLY A 154 2.24 5.55 3.52
N ILE A 155 2.62 6.64 4.18
CA ILE A 155 3.30 7.79 3.56
C ILE A 155 4.56 8.06 4.36
N ASN A 156 5.73 7.93 3.71
CA ASN A 156 7.04 7.86 4.39
C ASN A 156 7.80 9.18 4.33
N GLY A 157 7.40 10.10 3.45
CA GLY A 157 7.91 11.47 3.52
C GLY A 157 7.84 12.25 2.22
N ARG A 158 7.22 13.43 2.31
CA ARG A 158 7.75 14.77 1.99
C ARG A 158 6.64 15.78 2.33
N GLN A 159 7.00 16.83 3.04
CA GLN A 159 6.08 17.95 3.29
C GLN A 159 5.71 18.58 1.94
N GLY A 160 4.42 18.72 1.68
CA GLY A 160 3.90 19.29 0.43
C GLY A 160 2.60 18.64 -0.03
N TYR A 161 2.39 17.37 0.30
CA TYR A 161 1.13 16.69 -0.04
C TYR A 161 0.10 16.91 1.06
N GLN A 162 -0.98 17.59 0.69
CA GLN A 162 -2.12 17.96 1.52
C GLN A 162 -2.87 16.68 1.93
N LEU A 163 -2.97 16.43 3.24
CA LEU A 163 -3.87 15.48 3.92
C LEU A 163 -4.48 14.38 3.03
N GLN A 164 -3.66 13.44 2.58
CA GLN A 164 -4.20 12.21 2.04
C GLN A 164 -4.78 11.40 3.22
N MET A 165 -6.02 10.94 3.05
CA MET A 165 -6.76 10.18 4.04
C MET A 165 -7.34 8.93 3.38
N ALA A 166 -6.53 8.25 2.57
CA ALA A 166 -6.93 7.06 1.83
C ALA A 166 -7.47 5.98 2.78
N SER A 167 -6.85 5.83 3.95
CA SER A 167 -7.24 4.90 5.01
C SER A 167 -8.67 5.10 5.57
N LEU A 168 -9.31 6.26 5.36
CA LEU A 168 -10.77 6.40 5.63
C LEU A 168 -11.61 5.45 4.77
N GLY A 169 -11.04 4.97 3.67
CA GLY A 169 -11.66 3.97 2.82
C GLY A 169 -11.83 2.60 3.49
N LEU A 170 -11.07 2.33 4.55
CA LEU A 170 -11.24 1.15 5.40
C LEU A 170 -12.63 1.10 6.06
N GLY A 171 -13.29 2.27 6.18
CA GLY A 171 -14.63 2.39 6.74
C GLY A 171 -15.73 1.68 5.93
N ALA A 172 -15.42 1.24 4.70
CA ALA A 172 -16.32 0.39 3.92
C ALA A 172 -16.58 -0.99 4.54
N GLY A 173 -15.73 -1.43 5.47
CA GLY A 173 -15.64 -2.83 5.86
C GLY A 173 -14.87 -3.60 4.80
N TRP A 174 -13.84 -4.35 5.24
CA TRP A 174 -13.02 -5.19 4.38
C TRP A 174 -13.12 -6.61 4.90
N LEU A 175 -14.04 -7.39 4.33
CA LEU A 175 -14.24 -8.78 4.71
C LEU A 175 -12.98 -9.60 4.41
N GLY A 176 -12.55 -10.42 5.38
CA GLY A 176 -11.37 -11.27 5.24
C GLY A 176 -10.02 -10.58 5.42
N LEU A 177 -9.98 -9.27 5.68
CA LEU A 177 -8.73 -8.56 5.94
C LEU A 177 -8.20 -8.90 7.34
N GLU A 178 -7.14 -9.71 7.40
CA GLU A 178 -6.57 -10.23 8.64
C GLU A 178 -5.43 -9.35 9.20
N GLU A 179 -4.73 -8.64 8.32
CA GLU A 179 -3.56 -7.82 8.65
C GLU A 179 -3.67 -6.42 8.04
N LEU A 180 -3.43 -5.40 8.86
CA LEU A 180 -3.38 -4.01 8.43
C LEU A 180 -2.08 -3.36 8.90
N SER A 181 -1.41 -2.67 8.00
CA SER A 181 -0.20 -1.89 8.28
C SER A 181 -0.47 -0.43 7.90
N LEU A 182 -0.36 0.49 8.86
CA LEU A 182 -0.62 1.92 8.65
C LEU A 182 0.64 2.73 8.94
N GLY A 183 1.05 3.55 7.98
CA GLY A 183 2.27 4.36 8.05
C GLY A 183 2.00 5.86 8.05
N GLY A 184 2.77 6.61 8.85
CA GLY A 184 2.81 8.07 8.76
C GLY A 184 1.47 8.75 9.05
N ARG A 185 1.02 9.60 8.14
CA ARG A 185 -0.21 10.40 8.30
C ARG A 185 -1.51 9.61 8.11
N GLU A 186 -1.45 8.41 7.57
CA GLU A 186 -2.61 7.53 7.36
C GLU A 186 -3.02 6.77 8.64
N VAL A 187 -2.17 6.79 9.69
CA VAL A 187 -2.47 6.14 10.96
C VAL A 187 -3.70 6.74 11.64
N GLY A 188 -3.78 8.06 11.74
CA GLY A 188 -4.91 8.74 12.38
C GLY A 188 -6.26 8.39 11.76
N PRO A 189 -6.46 8.65 10.45
CA PRO A 189 -7.71 8.34 9.77
C PRO A 189 -8.00 6.83 9.70
N GLY A 190 -6.98 5.98 9.53
CA GLY A 190 -7.15 4.53 9.50
C GLY A 190 -7.64 3.96 10.83
N LEU A 191 -7.12 4.45 11.96
CA LEU A 191 -7.58 4.04 13.30
C LEU A 191 -9.04 4.41 13.58
N LEU A 192 -9.56 5.50 13.00
CA LEU A 192 -10.99 5.86 13.12
C LEU A 192 -11.90 4.82 12.47
N CYS A 193 -11.44 4.20 11.39
CA CYS A 193 -12.19 3.22 10.62
C CYS A 193 -11.88 1.76 11.00
N ALA A 194 -10.80 1.52 11.73
CA ALA A 194 -10.33 0.17 12.05
C ALA A 194 -11.36 -0.67 12.81
N SER A 195 -12.26 -0.03 13.59
CA SER A 195 -13.38 -0.70 14.29
C SER A 195 -14.33 -1.46 13.36
N ARG A 196 -14.35 -1.13 12.07
CA ARG A 196 -15.20 -1.78 11.06
C ARG A 196 -14.54 -3.02 10.43
N LEU A 197 -13.27 -3.28 10.73
CA LEU A 197 -12.50 -4.42 10.23
C LEU A 197 -12.68 -5.61 11.17
N LYS A 198 -13.73 -6.40 10.93
CA LYS A 198 -14.17 -7.48 11.84
C LYS A 198 -13.17 -8.63 11.96
N ASP A 199 -12.44 -8.92 10.89
CA ASP A 199 -11.52 -10.06 10.80
C ASP A 199 -10.07 -9.71 11.15
N LEU A 200 -9.82 -8.46 11.57
CA LEU A 200 -8.48 -7.95 11.80
C LEU A 200 -7.83 -8.61 13.02
N LYS A 201 -6.71 -9.30 12.79
CA LYS A 201 -5.93 -10.01 13.81
C LYS A 201 -4.61 -9.31 14.11
N ARG A 202 -4.01 -8.64 13.13
CA ARG A 202 -2.71 -7.96 13.28
C ARG A 202 -2.78 -6.53 12.78
N LEU A 203 -2.30 -5.60 13.60
CA LEU A 203 -2.21 -4.18 13.28
C LEU A 203 -0.77 -3.73 13.50
N CYS A 204 -0.12 -3.24 12.46
CA CYS A 204 1.19 -2.59 12.54
C CYS A 204 1.01 -1.09 12.31
N LEU A 205 1.51 -0.28 13.24
CA LEU A 205 1.54 1.17 13.13
C LEU A 205 2.99 1.62 13.05
N TRP A 206 3.31 2.42 12.04
CA TRP A 206 4.70 2.75 11.79
C TRP A 206 4.95 4.18 11.31
N ALA A 207 6.16 4.68 11.56
CA ALA A 207 6.61 6.03 11.22
C ALA A 207 5.61 7.15 11.59
N CYS A 208 4.97 7.04 12.76
CA CYS A 208 3.87 7.92 13.15
C CYS A 208 4.00 8.47 14.56
N THR A 209 3.22 9.50 14.85
CA THR A 209 3.10 10.06 16.20
C THR A 209 1.73 9.70 16.76
N LEU A 210 1.71 9.05 17.93
CA LEU A 210 0.49 8.60 18.58
C LEU A 210 0.27 9.31 19.91
N SER A 211 -0.95 9.81 20.11
CA SER A 211 -1.41 10.23 21.42
C SER A 211 -1.93 9.05 22.25
N GLU A 212 -1.84 9.18 23.57
CA GLU A 212 -2.39 8.20 24.52
C GLU A 212 -3.87 7.86 24.22
N MET A 213 -4.68 8.87 23.89
CA MET A 213 -6.10 8.69 23.59
C MET A 213 -6.35 7.90 22.30
N GLN A 214 -5.48 8.02 21.29
CA GLN A 214 -5.59 7.23 20.07
C GLN A 214 -5.33 5.75 20.33
N ILE A 215 -4.30 5.43 21.12
CA ILE A 215 -3.95 4.04 21.47
C ILE A 215 -5.08 3.40 22.25
N VAL A 216 -5.56 4.08 23.29
CA VAL A 216 -6.61 3.56 24.17
C VAL A 216 -7.92 3.36 23.41
N ARG A 217 -8.27 4.24 22.46
CA ARG A 217 -9.45 4.05 21.60
C ARG A 217 -9.28 2.85 20.67
N SER A 218 -8.13 2.74 20.02
CA SER A 218 -7.86 1.63 19.09
C SER A 218 -7.90 0.28 19.79
N CYS A 219 -7.28 0.14 20.97
CA CYS A 219 -7.32 -1.10 21.74
C CYS A 219 -8.75 -1.48 22.20
N ARG A 220 -9.59 -0.50 22.54
CA ARG A 220 -11.00 -0.76 22.95
C ARG A 220 -11.88 -1.21 21.80
N LEU A 221 -11.65 -0.67 20.60
CA LEU A 221 -12.48 -0.93 19.43
C LEU A 221 -12.09 -2.23 18.72
N LEU A 222 -10.82 -2.62 18.78
CA LEU A 222 -10.27 -3.77 18.07
C LEU A 222 -10.26 -5.04 18.94
N ARG A 223 -11.45 -5.52 19.32
CA ARG A 223 -11.60 -6.67 20.24
C ARG A 223 -11.03 -8.00 19.70
N GLY A 224 -10.90 -8.13 18.37
CA GLY A 224 -10.34 -9.33 17.72
C GLY A 224 -8.82 -9.32 17.53
N LEU A 225 -8.15 -8.22 17.91
CA LEU A 225 -6.74 -8.02 17.64
C LEU A 225 -5.88 -8.93 18.52
N ARG A 226 -4.97 -9.67 17.88
CA ARG A 226 -4.03 -10.59 18.53
C ARG A 226 -2.62 -10.01 18.65
N GLN A 227 -2.26 -9.14 17.72
CA GLN A 227 -0.93 -8.51 17.66
C GLN A 227 -1.09 -7.04 17.30
N LEU A 228 -0.49 -6.19 18.13
CA LEU A 228 -0.34 -4.76 17.88
C LEU A 228 1.16 -4.46 17.89
N GLU A 229 1.66 -3.98 16.75
CA GLU A 229 3.07 -3.68 16.55
C GLU A 229 3.26 -2.17 16.32
N PHE A 230 4.32 -1.63 16.91
CA PHE A 230 4.72 -0.23 16.75
C PHE A 230 6.14 -0.20 16.22
N VAL A 231 6.36 0.41 15.05
CA VAL A 231 7.68 0.53 14.42
C VAL A 231 7.98 2.00 14.15
N ASP A 232 9.07 2.54 14.70
CA ASP A 232 9.40 3.97 14.56
C ASP A 232 8.24 4.91 14.97
N VAL A 233 7.65 4.64 16.14
CA VAL A 233 6.49 5.39 16.67
C VAL A 233 6.92 6.32 17.80
N VAL A 234 6.50 7.58 17.71
CA VAL A 234 6.70 8.58 18.76
C VAL A 234 5.43 8.70 19.60
N PHE A 235 5.52 8.41 20.89
CA PHE A 235 4.40 8.50 21.82
C PHE A 235 4.33 9.88 22.47
N GLN A 236 3.23 10.59 22.25
CA GLN A 236 2.93 11.85 22.94
C GLN A 236 2.24 11.56 24.26
N SER A 237 2.97 11.74 25.36
CA SER A 237 2.40 11.74 26.71
C SER A 237 1.66 13.06 26.97
N ARG A 238 0.56 12.99 27.72
CA ARG A 238 -0.01 14.18 28.39
C ARG A 238 0.98 14.68 29.44
N GLN A 239 2.04 15.38 29.04
CA GLN A 239 2.68 16.27 30.00
C GLN A 239 1.80 17.51 30.15
N SER A 240 1.09 17.51 31.28
CA SER A 240 0.80 18.66 32.13
C SER A 240 1.11 20.01 31.49
N SER A 241 0.05 20.81 31.30
CA SER A 241 0.14 22.27 31.36
C SER A 241 1.27 22.68 32.29
N SER A 242 2.28 23.37 31.78
CA SER A 242 3.37 23.95 32.55
C SER A 242 2.79 25.01 33.50
N VAL A 243 2.24 24.55 34.62
CA VAL A 243 2.18 25.30 35.87
C VAL A 243 3.55 25.10 36.49
N LEU A 244 4.39 26.12 36.39
CA LEU A 244 5.47 26.52 37.31
C LEU A 244 6.45 27.43 36.56
N GLY A 245 6.02 28.68 36.41
CA GLY A 245 6.86 29.80 36.03
C GLY A 245 6.88 30.88 37.12
N TYR A 246 6.65 30.53 38.39
CA TYR A 246 7.02 31.42 39.49
C TYR A 246 8.53 31.30 39.68
N ARG A 247 9.28 32.24 39.08
CA ARG A 247 10.65 32.51 39.50
C ARG A 247 10.62 33.04 40.94
N LEU A 248 10.82 32.16 41.90
CA LEU A 248 11.46 32.54 43.16
C LEU A 248 12.96 32.68 42.85
N CYS A 249 13.45 33.91 42.76
CA CYS A 249 14.89 34.18 42.82
C CYS A 249 15.34 34.10 44.29
N PRO A 250 16.35 33.28 44.63
CA PRO A 250 17.12 33.50 45.85
C PRO A 250 18.37 34.35 45.55
N GLN A 251 18.47 35.45 46.30
CA GLN A 251 19.65 36.18 46.80
C GLN A 251 20.96 36.25 45.97
N SER A 252 21.44 37.49 45.75
CA SER A 252 22.81 37.87 46.12
C SER A 252 22.94 39.39 46.32
N ALA A 253 23.52 39.77 47.46
CA ALA A 253 23.93 41.11 47.86
C ALA A 253 25.25 41.55 47.16
N LEU A 254 25.62 42.83 47.37
CA LEU A 254 26.81 43.59 46.92
C LEU A 254 26.56 44.29 45.56
N ASP A 255 26.54 45.62 45.43
CA ASP A 255 27.21 46.72 46.15
C ASP A 255 26.26 47.85 46.61
#